data_AF-A0A9X0DCT1-F1
#
_entry.id   AF-A0A9X0DCT1-F1
#
_cell.length_a   1.000
_cell.length_b   1.000
_cell.length_c   1.000
_cell.angle_alpha   90.00
_cell.angle_beta   90.00
_cell.angle_gamma   90.00
#
_symmetry.space_group_name_H-M   'P 1'
#
loop_
_entity.id
_entity.type
_entity.pdbx_description
1 polymer ?
#
loop_
_entity_poly.entity_id
_entity_poly.type
_entity_poly.pdbx_seq_one_letter_code
_entity_poly.pdbx_strand_id
1 'polypeptide(L)'
;MLPAWFKMMVSADRSKPLTKTERFTQLTSLAYVLVGISMLLAPSLWRSLWNVELVGRTAGYMQLGGLVLAVEGYLLVIASRSAHKVPGHGHINITALTRLVLVNMSLLKMFQGGVAPRRYLAFFAVLDNSLAAGMFLVWIYTEEGASLVLFFKEIGSLIFRFPRGPWSSIAILVAGIAQFQGGLYLKDVDRLRSALNLDPFQGYSNIFLGFYFSLNVAHAVLYVSNSQAISRPFNISCVFYRVAINVPVICVLAVANQVETSLAVFLVCVEVSFAAFILVFLCCDKDEENKSK
;
A
#
# COMPACT_ATOMS: atom_id res chain seq x y z
N MET A 1 15.76 24.86 7.62
CA MET A 1 15.98 23.62 8.41
C MET A 1 14.74 22.75 8.28
N LEU A 2 14.85 21.44 7.97
CA LEU A 2 13.68 20.57 7.86
C LEU A 2 13.05 20.28 9.25
N PRO A 3 11.71 20.26 9.38
CA PRO A 3 11.03 19.91 10.64
C PRO A 3 11.47 18.56 11.20
N ALA A 4 11.54 18.41 12.52
CA ALA A 4 12.04 17.20 13.19
C ALA A 4 11.24 15.93 12.80
N TRP A 5 9.92 16.04 12.65
CA TRP A 5 9.08 14.93 12.21
C TRP A 5 9.37 14.52 10.76
N PHE A 6 9.63 15.49 9.87
CA PHE A 6 9.94 15.23 8.47
C PHE A 6 11.33 14.63 8.32
N LYS A 7 12.29 15.12 9.11
CA LYS A 7 13.59 14.48 9.25
C LYS A 7 13.40 13.04 9.71
N MET A 8 12.69 12.77 10.80
CA MET A 8 12.46 11.40 11.30
C MET A 8 11.78 10.48 10.28
N MET A 9 10.85 11.00 9.49
CA MET A 9 10.19 10.26 8.42
C MET A 9 11.15 9.90 7.27
N VAL A 10 12.00 10.85 6.86
CA VAL A 10 12.87 10.71 5.67
C VAL A 10 14.27 10.18 6.02
N SER A 11 14.74 10.41 7.24
CA SER A 11 16.00 9.94 7.78
C SER A 11 15.78 8.52 8.29
N ALA A 12 16.47 7.57 7.66
CA ALA A 12 16.74 6.33 8.35
C ALA A 12 17.64 6.71 9.52
N ASP A 13 17.24 6.45 10.76
CA ASP A 13 18.19 6.47 11.87
C ASP A 13 19.18 5.34 11.59
N ARG A 14 20.28 5.67 10.88
CA ARG A 14 21.25 4.71 10.33
C ARG A 14 22.17 4.17 11.42
N SER A 15 21.63 3.89 12.59
CA SER A 15 22.34 3.14 13.62
C SER A 15 22.82 1.78 13.09
N LYS A 16 22.17 1.23 12.05
CA LYS A 16 22.63 0.05 11.31
C LYS A 16 22.50 0.22 9.78
N PRO A 17 23.43 -0.34 8.99
CA PRO A 17 23.28 -0.41 7.54
C PRO A 17 22.13 -1.34 7.14
N LEU A 18 21.49 -1.06 6.00
CA LEU A 18 20.45 -1.93 5.45
C LEU A 18 21.04 -3.30 5.09
N THR A 19 20.32 -4.36 5.44
CA THR A 19 20.56 -5.71 4.94
C THR A 19 20.38 -5.75 3.42
N LYS A 20 20.96 -6.78 2.78
CA LYS A 20 20.83 -6.98 1.33
C LYS A 20 19.36 -7.12 0.92
N THR A 21 18.55 -7.82 1.71
CA THR A 21 17.10 -7.96 1.52
C THR A 21 16.39 -6.61 1.58
N GLU A 22 16.61 -5.82 2.64
CA GLU A 22 16.02 -4.47 2.77
C GLU A 22 16.40 -3.56 1.61
N ARG A 23 17.68 -3.58 1.21
CA ARG A 23 18.17 -2.76 0.09
C ARG A 23 17.55 -3.19 -1.24
N PHE A 24 17.41 -4.49 -1.47
CA PHE A 24 16.74 -5.02 -2.65
C PHE A 24 15.27 -4.60 -2.67
N THR A 25 14.54 -4.78 -1.57
CA THR A 25 13.13 -4.36 -1.45
C THR A 25 12.99 -2.86 -1.67
N GLN A 26 13.85 -2.03 -1.08
CA GLN A 26 13.83 -0.58 -1.28
C GLN A 26 13.97 -0.20 -2.77
N LEU A 27 14.98 -0.76 -3.45
CA LEU A 27 15.26 -0.43 -4.86
C LEU A 27 14.14 -0.90 -5.78
N THR A 28 13.69 -2.13 -5.59
CA THR A 28 12.62 -2.71 -6.41
C THR A 28 11.27 -2.05 -6.17
N SER A 29 11.03 -1.52 -4.98
CA SER A 29 9.79 -0.78 -4.69
C SER A 29 9.66 0.53 -5.48
N LEU A 30 10.78 1.08 -5.97
CA LEU A 30 10.75 2.22 -6.90
C LEU A 30 10.08 1.87 -8.23
N ALA A 31 10.06 0.59 -8.64
CA ALA A 31 9.31 0.18 -9.82
C ALA A 31 7.81 0.43 -9.65
N TYR A 32 7.23 0.14 -8.48
CA TYR A 32 5.83 0.48 -8.18
C TYR A 32 5.60 1.99 -8.19
N VAL A 33 6.52 2.77 -7.65
CA VAL A 33 6.45 4.24 -7.69
C VAL A 33 6.42 4.74 -9.12
N LEU A 34 7.34 4.28 -9.97
CA LEU A 34 7.43 4.69 -11.37
C LEU A 34 6.20 4.27 -12.17
N VAL A 35 5.77 3.02 -12.03
CA VAL A 35 4.56 2.49 -12.69
C VAL A 35 3.34 3.30 -12.22
N GLY A 36 3.14 3.45 -10.91
CA GLY A 36 2.01 4.17 -10.33
C GLY A 36 1.95 5.63 -10.76
N ILE A 37 3.08 6.35 -10.70
CA ILE A 37 3.16 7.75 -11.18
C ILE A 37 2.85 7.84 -12.67
N SER A 38 3.37 6.93 -13.49
CA SER A 38 3.09 6.95 -14.93
C SER A 38 1.62 6.63 -15.23
N MET A 39 0.95 5.78 -14.45
CA MET A 39 -0.49 5.53 -14.55
C MET A 39 -1.30 6.77 -14.14
N LEU A 40 -0.86 7.47 -13.09
CA LEU A 40 -1.49 8.68 -12.59
C LEU A 40 -1.37 9.85 -13.59
N LEU A 41 -0.20 10.04 -14.20
CA LEU A 41 0.08 11.20 -15.05
C LEU A 41 -0.14 10.95 -16.55
N ALA A 42 0.03 9.72 -17.01
CA ALA A 42 -0.07 9.34 -18.42
C ALA A 42 -0.91 8.07 -18.64
N PRO A 43 -2.21 8.05 -18.27
CA PRO A 43 -3.07 6.88 -18.44
C PRO A 43 -3.19 6.41 -19.91
N SER A 44 -2.96 7.29 -20.89
CA SER A 44 -2.92 6.95 -22.32
C SER A 44 -1.76 6.00 -22.70
N LEU A 45 -0.63 6.05 -21.99
CA LEU A 45 0.46 5.08 -22.17
C LEU A 45 -0.04 3.68 -21.82
N TRP A 46 -0.70 3.56 -20.67
CA TRP A 46 -1.22 2.30 -20.16
C TRP A 46 -2.42 1.78 -20.96
N ARG A 47 -3.23 2.69 -21.52
CA ARG A 47 -4.22 2.36 -22.56
C ARG A 47 -3.59 1.55 -23.68
N SER A 48 -2.48 2.05 -24.24
CA SER A 48 -1.77 1.41 -25.36
C SER A 48 -1.12 0.09 -24.94
N LEU A 49 -0.39 0.09 -23.82
CA LEU A 49 0.31 -1.09 -23.31
C LEU A 49 -0.66 -2.24 -23.02
N TRP A 50 -1.77 -1.96 -22.34
CA TRP A 50 -2.74 -2.99 -21.97
C TRP A 50 -3.81 -3.26 -23.02
N ASN A 51 -3.84 -2.47 -24.10
CA ASN A 51 -4.85 -2.53 -25.14
C ASN A 51 -6.27 -2.44 -24.57
N VAL A 52 -6.52 -1.38 -23.80
CA VAL A 52 -7.82 -1.10 -23.18
C VAL A 52 -8.43 0.15 -23.78
N GLU A 53 -9.75 0.29 -23.68
CA GLU A 53 -10.43 1.52 -24.04
C GLU A 53 -10.61 2.41 -22.82
N LEU A 54 -10.34 3.71 -22.97
CA LEU A 54 -10.60 4.70 -21.93
C LEU A 54 -11.96 5.35 -22.21
N VAL A 55 -13.04 4.66 -21.85
CA VAL A 55 -14.42 5.13 -22.03
C VAL A 55 -14.99 5.60 -20.69
N GLY A 56 -15.82 6.64 -20.70
CA GLY A 56 -16.37 7.24 -19.47
C GLY A 56 -15.24 7.67 -18.53
N ARG A 57 -15.32 7.23 -17.26
CA ARG A 57 -14.34 7.56 -16.21
C ARG A 57 -13.21 6.53 -16.04
N THR A 58 -13.03 5.62 -17.01
CA THR A 58 -11.98 4.57 -16.97
C THR A 58 -10.59 5.18 -16.72
N ALA A 59 -10.28 6.31 -17.35
CA ALA A 59 -8.99 7.01 -17.17
C ALA A 59 -8.82 7.47 -15.71
N GLY A 60 -9.82 8.11 -15.12
CA GLY A 60 -9.77 8.57 -13.72
C GLY A 60 -9.61 7.43 -12.72
N TYR A 61 -10.27 6.30 -12.94
CA TYR A 61 -10.09 5.13 -12.07
C TYR A 61 -8.74 4.43 -12.26
N MET A 62 -8.20 4.44 -13.48
CA MET A 62 -6.82 4.02 -13.72
C MET A 62 -5.83 4.93 -12.98
N GLN A 63 -6.08 6.25 -12.98
CA GLN A 63 -5.27 7.22 -12.25
C GLN A 63 -5.35 7.01 -10.73
N LEU A 64 -6.53 6.71 -10.18
CA LEU A 64 -6.69 6.30 -8.78
C LEU A 64 -5.86 5.05 -8.47
N GLY A 65 -5.94 4.02 -9.33
CA GLY A 65 -5.11 2.82 -9.21
C GLY A 65 -3.61 3.15 -9.22
N GLY A 66 -3.19 4.06 -10.11
CA GLY A 66 -1.82 4.56 -10.19
C GLY A 66 -1.36 5.28 -8.92
N LEU A 67 -2.20 6.13 -8.35
CA LEU A 67 -1.94 6.80 -7.07
C LEU A 67 -1.67 5.79 -5.95
N VAL A 68 -2.56 4.80 -5.79
CA VAL A 68 -2.40 3.79 -4.74
C VAL A 68 -1.16 2.95 -4.98
N LEU A 69 -0.88 2.54 -6.22
CA LEU A 69 0.32 1.79 -6.56
C LEU A 69 1.62 2.57 -6.26
N ALA A 70 1.62 3.88 -6.51
CA ALA A 70 2.75 4.73 -6.16
C ALA A 70 2.94 4.83 -4.65
N VAL A 71 1.84 4.91 -3.90
CA VAL A 71 1.84 4.91 -2.43
C VAL A 71 2.32 3.56 -1.87
N GLU A 72 1.95 2.43 -2.46
CA GLU A 72 2.48 1.10 -2.08
C GLU A 72 4.01 1.11 -2.15
N GLY A 73 4.55 1.55 -3.29
CA GLY A 73 5.99 1.67 -3.49
C GLY A 73 6.66 2.60 -2.48
N TYR A 74 6.04 3.75 -2.20
CA TYR A 74 6.50 4.67 -1.16
C TYR A 74 6.52 4.02 0.23
N LEU A 75 5.45 3.35 0.63
CA LEU A 75 5.35 2.70 1.93
C LEU A 75 6.35 1.55 2.08
N LEU A 76 6.58 0.76 1.04
CA LEU A 76 7.61 -0.27 1.03
C LEU A 76 9.02 0.33 1.19
N VAL A 77 9.31 1.45 0.52
CA VAL A 77 10.59 2.17 0.70
C VAL A 77 10.75 2.62 2.16
N ILE A 78 9.69 3.13 2.79
CA ILE A 78 9.75 3.55 4.20
C ILE A 78 9.89 2.34 5.12
N ALA A 79 9.13 1.27 4.88
CA ALA A 79 9.20 0.02 5.64
C ALA A 79 10.63 -0.56 5.59
N SER A 80 11.22 -0.72 4.41
CA SER A 80 12.59 -1.23 4.26
C SER A 80 13.67 -0.37 4.93
N ARG A 81 13.38 0.91 5.21
CA ARG A 81 14.33 1.84 5.83
C ARG A 81 14.11 2.06 7.32
N SER A 82 13.02 1.52 7.84
CA SER A 82 12.61 1.74 9.22
C SER A 82 13.42 0.89 10.18
N ALA A 83 13.74 1.43 11.35
CA ALA A 83 14.28 0.64 12.43
C ALA A 83 13.13 -0.17 13.08
N HIS A 84 13.22 -1.49 13.02
CA HIS A 84 12.22 -2.39 13.61
C HIS A 84 12.68 -2.90 14.98
N LYS A 85 11.74 -3.03 15.91
CA LYS A 85 12.01 -3.57 17.26
C LYS A 85 11.79 -5.09 17.34
N VAL A 86 11.48 -5.73 16.21
CA VAL A 86 11.23 -7.17 16.11
C VAL A 86 12.34 -7.79 15.27
N PRO A 87 13.00 -8.86 15.76
CA PRO A 87 14.07 -9.52 15.03
C PRO A 87 13.54 -10.22 13.77
N GLY A 88 14.45 -10.40 12.79
CA GLY A 88 14.17 -11.10 11.53
C GLY A 88 13.53 -10.22 10.44
N HIS A 89 13.22 -10.84 9.31
CA HIS A 89 12.75 -10.15 8.10
C HIS A 89 11.25 -10.32 7.86
N GLY A 90 10.48 -10.80 8.85
CA GLY A 90 9.03 -11.05 8.72
C GLY A 90 8.23 -9.89 8.12
N HIS A 91 8.59 -8.66 8.46
CA HIS A 91 7.95 -7.42 7.97
C HIS A 91 8.18 -7.17 6.46
N ILE A 92 9.27 -7.70 5.90
CA ILE A 92 9.56 -7.71 4.45
C ILE A 92 9.06 -9.00 3.81
N ASN A 93 9.32 -10.16 4.43
CA ASN A 93 8.97 -11.49 3.92
C ASN A 93 7.45 -11.64 3.68
N ILE A 94 6.61 -11.02 4.52
CA ILE A 94 5.15 -11.00 4.31
C ILE A 94 4.74 -10.34 2.99
N THR A 95 5.56 -9.43 2.44
CA THR A 95 5.29 -8.79 1.16
C THR A 95 5.48 -9.74 -0.02
N ALA A 96 6.36 -10.76 0.09
CA ALA A 96 6.44 -11.84 -0.91
C ALA A 96 5.17 -12.70 -0.85
N LEU A 97 4.71 -13.06 0.36
CA LEU A 97 3.49 -13.84 0.51
C LEU A 97 2.26 -13.08 -0.03
N THR A 98 2.19 -11.78 0.22
CA THR A 98 1.12 -10.91 -0.29
C THR A 98 1.09 -10.91 -1.82
N ARG A 99 2.25 -10.76 -2.47
CA ARG A 99 2.36 -10.82 -3.94
C ARG A 99 2.03 -12.21 -4.50
N LEU A 100 2.60 -13.26 -3.92
CA LEU A 100 2.44 -14.64 -4.41
C LEU A 100 1.02 -15.18 -4.19
N VAL A 101 0.34 -14.76 -3.12
CA VAL A 101 -0.97 -15.29 -2.76
C VAL A 101 -2.07 -14.27 -3.02
N LEU A 102 -2.08 -13.15 -2.31
CA LEU A 102 -3.20 -12.21 -2.34
C LEU A 102 -3.38 -11.58 -3.74
N VAL A 103 -2.30 -11.13 -4.36
CA VAL A 103 -2.36 -10.53 -5.70
C VAL A 103 -2.74 -11.59 -6.73
N ASN A 104 -2.05 -12.73 -6.78
CA ASN A 104 -2.37 -13.80 -7.74
C ASN A 104 -3.80 -14.33 -7.59
N MET A 105 -4.34 -14.45 -6.37
CA MET A 105 -5.74 -14.82 -6.16
C MET A 105 -6.70 -13.78 -6.73
N SER A 106 -6.37 -12.50 -6.62
CA SER A 106 -7.16 -11.41 -7.20
C SER A 106 -7.09 -11.42 -8.73
N LEU A 107 -5.90 -11.62 -9.31
CA LEU A 107 -5.70 -11.74 -10.75
C LEU A 107 -6.42 -12.98 -11.31
N LEU A 108 -6.36 -14.12 -10.62
CA LEU A 108 -7.03 -15.34 -11.03
C LEU A 108 -8.55 -15.17 -11.03
N LYS A 109 -9.12 -14.52 -10.00
CA LYS A 109 -10.55 -14.19 -9.98
C LYS A 109 -10.95 -13.31 -11.17
N MET A 110 -10.15 -12.29 -11.47
CA MET A 110 -10.38 -11.41 -12.62
C MET A 110 -10.27 -12.16 -13.96
N PHE A 111 -9.34 -13.11 -14.07
CA PHE A 111 -9.18 -13.97 -15.24
C PHE A 111 -10.37 -14.91 -15.44
N GLN A 112 -10.79 -15.60 -14.38
CA GLN A 112 -11.93 -16.52 -14.40
C GLN A 112 -13.25 -15.82 -14.73
N GLY A 113 -13.41 -14.57 -14.29
CA GLY A 113 -14.57 -13.75 -14.64
C GLY A 113 -14.60 -13.31 -16.11
N GLY A 114 -13.51 -13.48 -16.87
CA GLY A 114 -13.42 -13.05 -18.28
C GLY A 114 -13.49 -11.54 -18.50
N VAL A 115 -13.46 -10.75 -17.42
CA VAL A 115 -13.70 -9.30 -17.44
C VAL A 115 -12.42 -8.49 -17.67
N ALA A 116 -11.27 -8.98 -17.20
CA ALA A 116 -10.03 -8.21 -17.20
C ALA A 116 -9.19 -8.37 -18.49
N PRO A 117 -8.52 -7.31 -18.96
CA PRO A 117 -7.64 -7.38 -20.12
C PRO A 117 -6.45 -8.31 -19.87
N ARG A 118 -6.15 -9.21 -20.82
CA ARG A 118 -5.05 -10.19 -20.68
C ARG A 118 -3.69 -9.55 -20.46
N ARG A 119 -3.39 -8.45 -21.17
CA ARG A 119 -2.11 -7.73 -21.04
C ARG A 119 -1.95 -7.07 -19.67
N TYR A 120 -3.03 -6.55 -19.11
CA TYR A 120 -3.07 -6.04 -17.74
C TYR A 120 -2.78 -7.16 -16.72
N LEU A 121 -3.47 -8.31 -16.85
CA LEU A 121 -3.25 -9.46 -15.97
C LEU A 121 -1.81 -9.97 -16.05
N ALA A 122 -1.28 -10.14 -17.26
CA ALA A 122 0.09 -10.59 -17.49
C ALA A 122 1.12 -9.62 -16.92
N PHE A 123 0.89 -8.31 -17.07
CA PHE A 123 1.79 -7.28 -16.53
C PHE A 123 1.93 -7.39 -15.02
N PHE A 124 0.82 -7.41 -14.27
CA PHE A 124 0.88 -7.52 -12.80
C PHE A 124 1.36 -8.89 -12.35
N ALA A 125 0.95 -9.97 -13.02
CA ALA A 125 1.47 -11.31 -12.71
C ALA A 125 2.99 -11.38 -12.86
N VAL A 126 3.55 -10.83 -13.95
CA VAL A 126 5.00 -10.82 -14.16
C VAL A 126 5.69 -9.92 -13.14
N LEU A 127 5.18 -8.70 -12.93
CA LEU A 127 5.76 -7.73 -11.99
C LEU A 127 5.80 -8.30 -10.58
N ASP A 128 4.66 -8.71 -10.03
CA ASP A 128 4.57 -9.13 -8.63
C ASP A 128 5.28 -10.47 -8.37
N ASN A 129 5.19 -11.44 -9.28
CA ASN A 129 5.89 -12.72 -9.12
C ASN A 129 7.41 -12.55 -9.25
N SER A 130 7.88 -11.72 -10.18
CA SER A 130 9.33 -11.47 -10.34
C SER A 130 9.91 -10.77 -9.10
N LEU A 131 9.18 -9.78 -8.56
CA LEU A 131 9.60 -9.07 -7.35
C LEU A 131 9.56 -9.95 -6.10
N ALA A 132 8.52 -10.78 -5.95
CA ALA A 132 8.44 -11.72 -4.84
C ALA A 132 9.53 -12.79 -4.91
N ALA A 133 9.76 -13.37 -6.08
CA ALA A 133 10.82 -14.35 -6.30
C ALA A 133 12.20 -13.75 -6.07
N GLY A 134 12.47 -12.56 -6.63
CA GLY A 134 13.74 -11.86 -6.43
C GLY A 134 14.01 -11.56 -4.95
N MET A 135 13.01 -11.07 -4.22
CA MET A 135 13.15 -10.78 -2.79
C MET A 135 13.40 -12.07 -1.98
N PHE A 136 12.65 -13.14 -2.27
CA PHE A 136 12.84 -14.43 -1.61
C PHE A 136 14.22 -15.03 -1.88
N LEU A 137 14.72 -14.94 -3.12
CA LEU A 137 16.06 -15.41 -3.52
C LEU A 137 17.18 -14.60 -2.86
N VAL A 138 17.02 -13.27 -2.74
CA VAL A 138 18.00 -12.46 -2.00
C VAL A 138 17.97 -12.81 -0.52
N TRP A 139 16.80 -12.96 0.08
CA TRP A 139 16.68 -13.33 1.49
C TRP A 139 17.34 -14.69 1.77
N ILE A 140 17.00 -15.74 1.00
CA ILE A 140 17.55 -17.09 1.24
C ILE A 140 19.06 -17.17 1.05
N TYR A 141 19.63 -16.34 0.16
CA TYR A 141 21.08 -16.30 -0.07
C TYR A 141 21.85 -15.52 1.00
N THR A 142 21.17 -14.65 1.75
CA THR A 142 21.84 -13.69 2.63
C THR A 142 21.55 -13.91 4.11
N GLU A 143 20.46 -14.59 4.44
CA GLU A 143 20.08 -14.88 5.82
C GLU A 143 20.68 -16.20 6.29
N GLU A 144 21.38 -16.18 7.43
CA GLU A 144 21.95 -17.39 8.01
C GLU A 144 20.85 -18.33 8.51
N GLY A 145 20.91 -19.61 8.12
CA GLY A 145 19.87 -20.58 8.48
C GLY A 145 18.53 -20.38 7.76
N ALA A 146 18.53 -19.62 6.65
CA ALA A 146 17.34 -19.43 5.83
C ALA A 146 16.69 -20.76 5.44
N SER A 147 15.41 -20.88 5.76
CA SER A 147 14.59 -22.05 5.44
C SER A 147 13.14 -21.63 5.29
N LEU A 148 12.32 -22.43 4.62
CA LEU A 148 10.88 -22.18 4.56
C LEU A 148 10.25 -22.17 5.96
N VAL A 149 10.74 -22.99 6.88
CA VAL A 149 10.28 -22.99 8.28
C VAL A 149 10.58 -21.65 8.94
N LEU A 150 11.80 -21.11 8.78
CA LEU A 150 12.15 -19.79 9.31
C LEU A 150 11.28 -18.69 8.67
N PHE A 151 11.08 -18.73 7.35
CA PHE A 151 10.26 -17.78 6.61
C PHE A 151 8.84 -17.69 7.17
N PHE A 152 8.15 -18.83 7.30
CA PHE A 152 6.80 -18.86 7.85
C PHE A 152 6.76 -18.56 9.34
N LYS A 153 7.79 -18.96 10.11
CA LYS A 153 7.90 -18.64 11.54
C LYS A 153 8.01 -17.14 11.76
N GLU A 154 8.84 -16.44 11.00
CA GLU A 154 8.99 -14.99 11.11
C GLU A 154 7.68 -14.27 10.77
N ILE A 155 7.04 -14.62 9.65
CA ILE A 155 5.76 -14.03 9.25
C ILE A 155 4.68 -14.31 10.30
N GLY A 156 4.53 -15.56 10.73
CA GLY A 156 3.55 -15.95 11.73
C GLY A 156 3.78 -15.25 13.08
N SER A 157 5.03 -15.17 13.52
CA SER A 157 5.38 -14.47 14.76
C SER A 157 5.07 -12.98 14.71
N LEU A 158 5.10 -12.38 13.52
CA LEU A 158 4.69 -10.99 13.33
C LEU A 158 3.16 -10.90 13.41
N ILE A 159 2.44 -11.63 12.54
CA ILE A 159 0.97 -11.56 12.40
C ILE A 159 0.23 -11.85 13.70
N PHE A 160 0.66 -12.85 14.47
CA PHE A 160 -0.04 -13.26 15.70
C PHE A 160 0.40 -12.49 16.94
N ARG A 161 1.32 -11.52 16.80
CA ARG A 161 1.76 -10.68 17.91
C ARG A 161 0.86 -9.46 18.06
N PHE A 162 0.52 -9.14 19.32
CA PHE A 162 -0.02 -7.83 19.63
C PHE A 162 1.13 -6.83 19.88
N PRO A 163 1.14 -5.64 19.24
CA PRO A 163 2.18 -4.65 19.46
C PRO A 163 2.15 -4.19 20.93
N ARG A 164 3.22 -4.51 21.67
CA ARG A 164 3.51 -3.92 22.98
C ARG A 164 4.48 -2.78 22.75
N GLY A 165 3.97 -1.56 22.57
CA GLY A 165 4.74 -0.41 22.11
C GLY A 165 3.90 0.87 22.03
N PRO A 166 4.36 1.87 21.26
CA PRO A 166 3.68 3.16 21.14
C PRO A 166 2.24 3.01 20.66
N TRP A 167 1.38 3.87 21.19
CA TRP A 167 -0.04 3.97 20.88
C TRP A 167 -0.27 4.17 19.38
N SER A 168 0.60 4.90 18.69
CA SER A 168 0.49 5.06 17.23
C SER A 168 0.63 3.76 16.45
N SER A 169 1.43 2.79 16.92
CA SER A 169 1.52 1.48 16.28
C SER A 169 0.22 0.69 16.44
N ILE A 170 -0.44 0.79 17.60
CA ILE A 170 -1.77 0.19 17.81
C ILE A 170 -2.80 0.84 16.87
N ALA A 171 -2.77 2.18 16.73
CA ALA A 171 -3.65 2.88 15.80
C ALA A 171 -3.45 2.43 14.34
N ILE A 172 -2.21 2.25 13.90
CA ILE A 172 -1.92 1.72 12.56
C ILE A 172 -2.42 0.29 12.39
N LEU A 173 -2.30 -0.56 13.41
CA LEU A 173 -2.84 -1.93 13.36
C LEU A 173 -4.36 -1.92 13.17
N VAL A 174 -5.07 -1.13 13.97
CA VAL A 174 -6.54 -0.99 13.87
C VAL A 174 -6.95 -0.41 12.51
N ALA A 175 -6.25 0.63 12.04
CA ALA A 175 -6.48 1.21 10.73
C ALA A 175 -6.22 0.19 9.59
N GLY A 176 -5.17 -0.62 9.73
CA GLY A 176 -4.84 -1.70 8.81
C GLY A 176 -5.95 -2.75 8.74
N ILE A 177 -6.44 -3.23 9.89
CA ILE A 177 -7.55 -4.20 9.94
C ILE A 177 -8.81 -3.61 9.30
N ALA A 178 -9.17 -2.37 9.66
CA ALA A 178 -10.34 -1.69 9.10
C ALA A 178 -10.21 -1.50 7.57
N GLN A 179 -9.04 -1.07 7.09
CA GLN A 179 -8.76 -0.90 5.66
C GLN A 179 -8.74 -2.23 4.91
N PHE A 180 -8.23 -3.31 5.53
CA PHE A 180 -8.23 -4.64 4.92
C PHE A 180 -9.66 -5.12 4.66
N GLN A 181 -10.52 -5.06 5.69
CA GLN A 181 -11.92 -5.44 5.59
C GLN A 181 -12.69 -4.53 4.63
N GLY A 182 -12.49 -3.21 4.74
CA GLY A 182 -13.09 -2.23 3.84
C GLY A 182 -12.68 -2.45 2.38
N GLY A 183 -11.40 -2.65 2.09
CA GLY A 183 -10.91 -2.92 0.74
C GLY A 183 -11.44 -4.23 0.16
N LEU A 184 -11.53 -5.29 0.96
CA LEU A 184 -12.13 -6.56 0.54
C LEU A 184 -13.63 -6.44 0.23
N TYR A 185 -14.34 -5.60 0.98
CA TYR A 185 -15.76 -5.33 0.76
C TYR A 185 -16.01 -4.43 -0.46
N LEU A 186 -15.21 -3.36 -0.60
CA LEU A 186 -15.40 -2.31 -1.61
C LEU A 186 -14.80 -2.62 -2.97
N LYS A 187 -13.94 -3.64 -3.10
CA LYS A 187 -13.48 -4.09 -4.42
C LYS A 187 -14.60 -4.66 -5.30
N ASP A 188 -15.72 -5.06 -4.71
CA ASP A 188 -16.98 -5.30 -5.40
C ASP A 188 -17.70 -3.96 -5.60
N VAL A 189 -17.32 -3.27 -6.68
CA VAL A 189 -17.63 -1.86 -6.89
C VAL A 189 -19.09 -1.57 -7.22
N ASP A 190 -19.90 -2.58 -7.54
CA ASP A 190 -21.32 -2.39 -7.84
C ASP A 190 -22.10 -1.92 -6.60
N ARG A 191 -21.70 -2.38 -5.42
CA ARG A 191 -22.25 -1.91 -4.14
C ARG A 191 -21.92 -0.44 -3.91
N LEU A 192 -20.67 -0.07 -4.16
CA LEU A 192 -20.21 1.30 -4.01
C LEU A 192 -20.90 2.23 -5.01
N ARG A 193 -21.07 1.77 -6.25
CA ARG A 193 -21.85 2.48 -7.27
C ARG A 193 -23.25 2.80 -6.79
N SER A 194 -23.95 1.81 -6.24
CA SER A 194 -25.30 2.03 -5.72
C SER A 194 -25.31 2.95 -4.50
N ALA A 195 -24.36 2.81 -3.58
CA ALA A 195 -24.33 3.60 -2.34
C ALA A 195 -23.98 5.08 -2.58
N LEU A 196 -23.12 5.37 -3.57
CA LEU A 196 -22.63 6.72 -3.87
C LEU A 196 -23.26 7.33 -5.12
N ASN A 197 -24.25 6.67 -5.72
CA ASN A 197 -24.88 7.05 -6.99
C ASN A 197 -23.84 7.34 -8.09
N LEU A 198 -22.88 6.43 -8.27
CA LEU A 198 -21.86 6.59 -9.31
C LEU A 198 -22.47 6.35 -10.70
N ASP A 199 -21.81 6.92 -11.72
CA ASP A 199 -22.22 6.73 -13.10
C ASP A 199 -22.20 5.22 -13.46
N PRO A 200 -23.04 4.76 -14.40
CA PRO A 200 -22.93 3.39 -14.91
C PRO A 200 -21.51 3.10 -15.40
N PHE A 201 -20.91 2.02 -14.92
CA PHE A 201 -19.57 1.65 -15.32
C PHE A 201 -19.53 1.32 -16.83
N GLN A 202 -18.63 1.98 -17.55
CA GLN A 202 -18.40 1.78 -18.97
C GLN A 202 -16.99 1.21 -19.21
N GLY A 203 -16.86 0.35 -20.21
CA GLY A 203 -15.59 -0.28 -20.56
C GLY A 203 -14.96 -0.99 -19.36
N TYR A 204 -13.74 -0.59 -18.99
CA TYR A 204 -12.96 -1.19 -17.90
C TYR A 204 -13.04 -0.41 -16.57
N SER A 205 -14.00 0.52 -16.43
CA SER A 205 -14.12 1.38 -15.25
C SER A 205 -14.23 0.59 -13.94
N ASN A 206 -15.10 -0.42 -13.90
CA ASN A 206 -15.30 -1.25 -12.71
C ASN A 206 -14.02 -2.00 -12.30
N ILE A 207 -13.23 -2.46 -13.26
CA ILE A 207 -11.98 -3.19 -13.02
C ILE A 207 -10.92 -2.28 -12.43
N PHE A 208 -10.75 -1.06 -12.95
CA PHE A 208 -9.76 -0.13 -12.41
C PHE A 208 -10.15 0.44 -11.04
N LEU A 209 -11.44 0.68 -10.79
CA LEU A 209 -11.90 1.05 -9.45
C LEU A 209 -11.76 -0.12 -8.47
N GLY A 210 -12.08 -1.35 -8.90
CA GLY A 210 -11.85 -2.55 -8.11
C GLY A 210 -10.36 -2.81 -7.84
N PHE A 211 -9.49 -2.45 -8.78
CA PHE A 211 -8.04 -2.49 -8.63
C PHE A 211 -7.56 -1.51 -7.55
N TYR A 212 -8.05 -0.27 -7.52
CA TYR A 212 -7.78 0.69 -6.45
C TYR A 212 -8.08 0.11 -5.05
N PHE A 213 -9.25 -0.51 -4.86
CA PHE A 213 -9.59 -1.13 -3.57
C PHE A 213 -8.79 -2.40 -3.29
N SER A 214 -8.47 -3.19 -4.32
CA SER A 214 -7.64 -4.39 -4.16
C SER A 214 -6.21 -4.05 -3.71
N LEU A 215 -5.62 -2.98 -4.25
CA LEU A 215 -4.33 -2.47 -3.77
C LEU A 215 -4.41 -1.95 -2.33
N ASN A 216 -5.51 -1.33 -1.93
CA ASN A 216 -5.71 -0.92 -0.53
C ASN A 216 -5.73 -2.11 0.44
N VAL A 217 -6.11 -3.32 -0.02
CA VAL A 217 -5.97 -4.56 0.78
C VAL A 217 -4.50 -4.94 0.95
N ALA A 218 -3.68 -4.83 -0.10
CA ALA A 218 -2.23 -5.06 0.00
C ALA A 218 -1.56 -4.03 0.93
N HIS A 219 -1.90 -2.74 0.80
CA HIS A 219 -1.45 -1.68 1.71
C HIS A 219 -1.78 -2.00 3.17
N ALA A 220 -2.98 -2.53 3.41
CA ALA A 220 -3.41 -2.88 4.75
C ALA A 220 -2.56 -4.00 5.37
N VAL A 221 -2.03 -4.93 4.56
CA VAL A 221 -1.06 -5.92 5.04
C VAL A 221 0.24 -5.25 5.49
N LEU A 222 0.72 -4.23 4.77
CA LEU A 222 1.88 -3.44 5.22
C LEU A 222 1.61 -2.70 6.52
N TYR A 223 0.40 -2.19 6.73
CA TYR A 223 0.01 -1.54 7.98
C TYR A 223 0.08 -2.51 9.14
N VAL A 224 -0.55 -3.69 8.99
CA VAL A 224 -0.55 -4.74 10.02
C VAL A 224 0.89 -5.19 10.33
N SER A 225 1.71 -5.45 9.31
CA SER A 225 3.08 -5.92 9.53
C SER A 225 3.99 -4.87 10.17
N ASN A 226 3.96 -3.63 9.70
CA ASN A 226 4.84 -2.56 10.19
C ASN A 226 4.39 -2.01 11.56
N SER A 227 3.10 -2.04 11.87
CA SER A 227 2.62 -1.76 13.24
C SER A 227 3.13 -2.78 14.24
N GLN A 228 3.08 -4.07 13.89
CA GLN A 228 3.62 -5.15 14.72
C GLN A 228 5.15 -5.10 14.84
N ALA A 229 5.84 -4.57 13.83
CA ALA A 229 7.28 -4.31 13.84
C ALA A 229 7.68 -3.05 14.62
N ILE A 230 6.72 -2.22 15.05
CA ILE A 230 6.87 -0.99 15.84
C ILE A 230 7.75 0.04 15.12
N SER A 231 7.36 0.42 13.89
CA SER A 231 8.06 1.45 13.11
C SER A 231 7.43 2.84 13.27
N ARG A 232 8.08 3.74 14.03
CA ARG A 232 7.64 5.14 14.16
C ARG A 232 7.76 5.93 12.84
N PRO A 233 8.83 5.81 12.04
CA PRO A 233 8.89 6.47 10.73
C PRO A 233 7.74 6.05 9.82
N PHE A 234 7.37 4.76 9.83
CA PHE A 234 6.23 4.26 9.08
C PHE A 234 4.91 4.89 9.54
N ASN A 235 4.67 4.97 10.86
CA ASN A 235 3.47 5.61 11.40
C ASN A 235 3.33 7.08 10.97
N ILE A 236 4.44 7.84 10.95
CA ILE A 236 4.46 9.24 10.48
C ILE A 236 4.19 9.30 8.96
N SER A 237 4.83 8.43 8.19
CA SER A 237 4.61 8.32 6.74
C SER A 237 3.16 8.02 6.40
N CYS A 238 2.47 7.19 7.20
CA CYS A 238 1.05 6.90 7.04
C CYS A 238 0.16 8.13 7.20
N VAL A 239 0.48 9.09 8.07
CA VAL A 239 -0.24 10.36 8.11
C VAL A 239 0.13 11.23 6.91
N PHE A 240 1.43 11.31 6.62
CA PHE A 240 1.96 12.19 5.57
C PHE A 240 1.38 11.88 4.20
N TYR A 241 1.45 10.63 3.71
CA TYR A 241 0.99 10.36 2.35
C TYR A 241 -0.52 10.59 2.21
N ARG A 242 -1.31 10.31 3.25
CA ARG A 242 -2.77 10.48 3.20
C ARG A 242 -3.14 11.94 2.99
N VAL A 243 -2.54 12.82 3.79
CA VAL A 243 -2.86 14.26 3.79
C VAL A 243 -2.12 15.01 2.68
N ALA A 244 -0.86 14.70 2.43
CA ALA A 244 -0.02 15.47 1.51
C ALA A 244 0.02 14.91 0.08
N ILE A 245 -0.41 13.65 -0.14
CA ILE A 245 -0.40 13.01 -1.46
C ILE A 245 -1.83 12.63 -1.87
N ASN A 246 -2.51 11.75 -1.12
CA ASN A 246 -3.80 11.22 -1.54
C ASN A 246 -4.88 12.29 -1.63
N VAL A 247 -5.10 13.05 -0.54
CA VAL A 247 -6.16 14.08 -0.52
C VAL A 247 -6.00 15.11 -1.65
N PRO A 248 -4.82 15.73 -1.87
CA PRO A 248 -4.63 16.66 -2.98
C PRO A 248 -4.88 16.02 -4.35
N VAL A 249 -4.35 14.82 -4.60
CA VAL A 249 -4.52 14.14 -5.89
C VAL A 249 -5.98 13.78 -6.13
N ILE A 250 -6.69 13.25 -5.13
CA ILE A 250 -8.12 12.94 -5.25
C ILE A 250 -8.94 14.20 -5.55
N CYS A 251 -8.65 15.31 -4.86
CA CYS A 251 -9.30 16.60 -5.15
C CYS A 251 -9.02 17.09 -6.57
N VAL A 252 -7.78 16.97 -7.06
CA VAL A 252 -7.42 17.33 -8.44
C VAL A 252 -8.18 16.47 -9.44
N LEU A 253 -8.25 15.15 -9.23
CA LEU A 253 -9.02 14.25 -10.09
C LEU A 253 -10.51 14.59 -10.10
N ALA A 254 -11.07 15.00 -8.97
CA ALA A 254 -12.47 15.41 -8.86
C ALA A 254 -12.74 16.73 -9.61
N VAL A 255 -11.89 17.75 -9.41
CA VAL A 255 -12.01 19.05 -10.09
C VAL A 255 -11.81 18.91 -11.60
N ALA A 256 -10.91 18.03 -12.03
CA ALA A 256 -10.71 17.69 -13.43
C ALA A 256 -11.81 16.77 -14.01
N ASN A 257 -12.87 16.50 -13.24
CA ASN A 257 -13.98 15.62 -13.56
C ASN A 257 -13.54 14.22 -14.03
N GLN A 258 -12.40 13.73 -13.55
CA GLN A 258 -11.91 12.38 -13.84
C GLN A 258 -12.60 11.34 -12.95
N VAL A 259 -13.00 11.72 -11.73
CA VAL A 259 -13.73 10.88 -10.78
C VAL A 259 -14.98 11.62 -10.29
N GLU A 260 -16.03 10.88 -9.95
CA GLU A 260 -17.26 11.46 -9.41
C GLU A 260 -16.99 12.19 -8.10
N THR A 261 -17.67 13.31 -7.89
CA THR A 261 -17.55 14.09 -6.66
C THR A 261 -17.95 13.28 -5.43
N SER A 262 -19.00 12.45 -5.51
CA SER A 262 -19.43 11.60 -4.40
C SER A 262 -18.36 10.58 -3.99
N LEU A 263 -17.72 9.94 -4.99
CA LEU A 263 -16.58 9.05 -4.76
C LEU A 263 -15.40 9.80 -4.16
N ALA A 264 -15.03 10.95 -4.73
CA ALA A 264 -13.91 11.75 -4.24
C ALA A 264 -14.10 12.20 -2.79
N VAL A 265 -15.29 12.70 -2.44
CA VAL A 265 -15.64 13.09 -1.06
C VAL A 265 -15.53 11.89 -0.13
N PHE A 266 -16.09 10.74 -0.50
CA PHE A 266 -15.98 9.52 0.29
C PHE A 266 -14.51 9.13 0.54
N LEU A 267 -13.69 9.10 -0.51
CA LEU A 267 -12.28 8.74 -0.39
C LEU A 267 -11.51 9.76 0.47
N VAL A 268 -11.73 11.06 0.28
CA VAL A 268 -11.10 12.11 1.11
C VAL A 268 -11.52 11.97 2.58
N CYS A 269 -12.80 11.72 2.87
CA CYS A 269 -13.27 11.49 4.23
C CYS A 269 -12.58 10.29 4.87
N VAL A 270 -12.42 9.18 4.14
CA VAL A 270 -11.69 7.99 4.63
C VAL A 270 -10.23 8.33 4.91
N GLU A 271 -9.54 9.00 3.99
CA GLU A 271 -8.13 9.39 4.13
C GLU A 271 -7.90 10.31 5.33
N VAL A 272 -8.73 11.35 5.48
CA VAL A 272 -8.66 12.30 6.59
C VAL A 272 -9.01 11.63 7.92
N SER A 273 -10.01 10.76 7.95
CA SER A 273 -10.40 10.04 9.18
C SER A 273 -9.29 9.15 9.68
N PHE A 274 -8.65 8.37 8.80
CA PHE A 274 -7.49 7.55 9.20
C PHE A 274 -6.30 8.41 9.61
N ALA A 275 -5.99 9.47 8.86
CA ALA A 275 -4.89 10.38 9.19
C ALA A 275 -5.09 11.04 10.57
N ALA A 276 -6.29 11.55 10.85
CA ALA A 276 -6.64 12.15 12.13
C ALA A 276 -6.55 11.13 13.28
N PHE A 277 -7.09 9.92 13.08
CA PHE A 277 -7.01 8.84 14.05
C PHE A 277 -5.55 8.50 14.40
N ILE A 278 -4.69 8.30 13.40
CA ILE A 278 -3.26 7.98 13.64
C ILE A 278 -2.55 9.17 14.29
N LEU A 279 -2.84 10.41 13.86
CA LEU A 279 -2.20 11.61 14.36
C LEU A 279 -2.45 11.84 15.86
N VAL A 280 -3.68 11.59 16.34
CA VAL A 280 -4.00 11.68 17.77
C VAL A 280 -3.08 10.78 18.59
N PHE A 281 -2.88 9.53 18.16
CA PHE A 281 -2.05 8.57 18.88
C PHE A 281 -0.55 8.88 18.76
N LEU A 282 -0.10 9.44 17.64
CA LEU A 282 1.26 9.96 17.50
C LEU A 282 1.54 11.14 18.44
N CYS A 283 0.54 11.97 18.74
CA CYS A 283 0.66 13.03 19.75
C CYS A 283 0.75 12.44 21.16
N CYS A 284 -0.08 11.45 21.51
CA CYS A 284 0.00 10.76 22.81
C CYS A 284 1.38 10.16 23.06
N ASP A 285 2.00 9.55 22.05
CA ASP A 285 3.36 8.97 22.18
C ASP A 285 4.41 10.01 22.53
N LYS A 286 4.30 11.24 22.01
CA LYS A 286 5.24 12.33 22.31
C LYS A 286 5.11 12.80 23.75
N ASP A 287 3.88 12.85 24.26
CA ASP A 287 3.61 13.29 25.63
C ASP A 287 4.13 12.27 26.65
N GLU A 288 4.02 10.97 26.35
CA GLU A 288 4.61 9.91 27.17
C GLU A 288 6.15 9.96 27.16
N GLU A 289 6.77 10.15 26.00
CA GLU A 289 8.23 10.29 25.88
C GLU A 289 8.76 11.49 26.69
N ASN A 290 8.05 12.62 26.69
CA ASN A 290 8.42 13.80 27.45
C ASN A 290 8.25 13.64 28.96
N LYS A 291 7.28 12.85 29.42
CA LYS A 291 7.08 12.53 30.85
C LYS A 291 8.09 11.53 31.40
N SER A 292 8.71 10.74 30.52
CA SER A 292 9.70 9.71 30.89
C SER A 292 11.15 10.20 30.94
N LYS A 293 11.39 11.48 30.61
CA LYS A 293 12.70 12.15 30.67
C LYS A 293 12.76 13.09 31.85
#